data_AF-A0A9D4VB30-F1
#
_entry.id   AF-A0A9D4VB30-F1
#
_cell.length_a   1.000
_cell.length_b   1.000
_cell.length_c   1.000
_cell.angle_alpha   90.00
_cell.angle_beta   90.00
_cell.angle_gamma   90.00
#
_symmetry.space_group_name_H-M   'P 1'
#
loop_
_entity.id
_entity.type
_entity.pdbx_description
1 polymer ?
#
loop_
_entity_poly.entity_id
_entity_poly.type
_entity_poly.pdbx_seq_one_letter_code
_entity_poly.pdbx_strand_id
1 'polypeptide(L)'
;MPFATKSLVVAALMKPFISTCTYTLKPLWQRASRRTYQPSQQGEIGMAIWFRWYEPLTIFTEDKEAGARAMVFSVGWFIEPVLYGDYPISMKKIVGSRLPSFTEEESECIRGSVDFIGLNAVTSIYVTADEQRNVSFPGYFEGWGVKRTAYRDGVVIGRYNSVYYAPWGLEKVINYMRTYYDNIPTYVTALGWGLPSTTTVNDEVRVEFYAQYLQYLIKGISAGADVRGIYPKLSALWFKNMLTSNTNLVYKS
;
A
#
# COMPACT_ATOMS: atom_id res chain seq x y z
N MET A 1 28.96 21.66 6.16
CA MET A 1 27.61 21.58 5.55
C MET A 1 26.77 20.71 6.47
N PRO A 2 25.77 21.23 7.19
CA PRO A 2 24.95 20.39 8.05
C PRO A 2 23.93 19.63 7.19
N PHE A 3 23.89 18.32 7.34
CA PHE A 3 22.83 17.47 6.80
C PHE A 3 21.52 17.85 7.50
N ALA A 4 20.57 18.43 6.77
CA ALA A 4 19.22 18.63 7.25
C ALA A 4 18.54 17.25 7.35
N THR A 5 18.43 16.71 8.56
CA THR A 5 17.62 15.53 8.86
C THR A 5 16.15 15.87 8.63
N LYS A 6 15.57 15.43 7.51
CA LYS A 6 14.13 15.45 7.28
C LYS A 6 13.46 14.39 8.18
N SER A 7 12.61 14.81 9.10
CA SER A 7 11.84 13.91 9.96
C SER A 7 10.66 13.30 9.20
N LEU A 8 10.61 11.97 9.12
CA LEU A 8 9.52 11.20 8.50
C LEU A 8 8.47 10.81 9.56
N VAL A 9 7.25 11.34 9.49
CA VAL A 9 6.15 10.89 10.35
C VAL A 9 5.23 9.94 9.57
N VAL A 10 5.15 8.67 10.01
CA VAL A 10 4.39 7.60 9.37
C VAL A 10 3.12 7.29 10.18
N ALA A 11 1.94 7.54 9.61
CA ALA A 11 0.66 7.12 10.18
C ALA A 11 0.16 5.84 9.48
N ALA A 12 0.07 4.71 10.19
CA ALA A 12 -0.36 3.40 9.66
C ALA A 12 -1.82 3.09 10.00
N LEU A 13 -2.66 2.62 9.05
CA LEU A 13 -4.10 2.37 9.29
C LEU A 13 -4.66 1.11 8.62
N MET A 14 -5.45 0.34 9.37
CA MET A 14 -6.37 -0.70 8.86
C MET A 14 -7.42 -1.11 9.92
N LYS A 15 -8.73 -0.91 9.64
CA LYS A 15 -9.90 -1.76 9.99
C LYS A 15 -11.21 -1.19 9.38
N PRO A 16 -12.25 -2.02 9.14
CA PRO A 16 -13.19 -1.84 8.02
C PRO A 16 -14.25 -0.77 8.27
N PHE A 17 -14.51 0.02 7.22
CA PHE A 17 -15.63 0.93 6.89
C PHE A 17 -16.15 1.91 7.96
N ILE A 18 -16.30 1.53 9.22
CA ILE A 18 -16.83 2.38 10.31
C ILE A 18 -15.69 3.06 11.09
N SER A 19 -14.53 2.40 11.25
CA SER A 19 -13.35 3.06 11.83
C SER A 19 -12.75 4.11 10.89
N THR A 20 -13.06 4.06 9.59
CA THR A 20 -12.61 5.06 8.62
C THR A 20 -13.30 6.43 8.83
N CYS A 21 -14.44 6.46 9.54
CA CYS A 21 -15.14 7.69 9.90
C CYS A 21 -14.56 8.38 11.15
N THR A 22 -13.75 7.69 11.96
CA THR A 22 -13.06 8.29 13.12
C THR A 22 -11.78 9.06 12.73
N TYR A 23 -11.56 9.27 11.43
CA TYR A 23 -10.38 9.96 10.87
C TYR A 23 -10.52 11.46 10.68
N THR A 24 -11.65 12.06 11.03
CA THR A 24 -11.83 13.52 11.02
C THR A 24 -10.78 14.27 11.86
N LEU A 25 -10.08 13.62 12.79
CA LEU A 25 -8.97 14.22 13.56
C LEU A 25 -7.58 14.17 12.88
N LYS A 26 -7.31 13.25 11.94
CA LYS A 26 -5.95 13.11 11.36
C LYS A 26 -5.60 14.17 10.31
N PRO A 27 -6.48 14.54 9.36
CA PRO A 27 -6.26 15.67 8.48
C PRO A 27 -6.16 17.00 9.25
N LEU A 28 -6.94 17.17 10.32
CA LEU A 28 -6.82 18.31 11.23
C LEU A 28 -5.45 18.35 11.92
N TRP A 29 -4.97 17.22 12.44
CA TRP A 29 -3.63 17.12 13.03
C TRP A 29 -2.52 17.37 12.01
N GLN A 30 -2.64 16.85 10.78
CA GLN A 30 -1.67 17.08 9.71
C GLN A 30 -1.64 18.55 9.28
N ARG A 31 -2.81 19.18 9.10
CA ARG A 31 -2.91 20.61 8.76
C ARG A 31 -2.43 21.52 9.88
N ALA A 32 -2.76 21.20 11.14
CA ALA A 32 -2.24 21.90 12.31
C ALA A 32 -0.72 21.75 12.42
N SER A 33 -0.20 20.54 12.19
CA SER A 33 1.24 20.27 12.20
C SER A 33 1.95 21.03 11.08
N ARG A 34 1.38 21.08 9.87
CA ARG A 34 1.90 21.90 8.76
C ARG A 34 1.97 23.36 9.13
N ARG A 35 0.85 23.95 9.60
CA ARG A 35 0.80 25.37 9.97
C ARG A 35 1.76 25.74 11.11
N THR A 36 1.95 24.83 12.06
CA THR A 36 2.73 25.11 13.28
C THR A 36 4.22 24.84 13.10
N TYR A 37 4.59 23.73 12.45
CA TYR A 37 5.97 23.22 12.46
C TYR A 37 6.68 23.31 11.10
N GLN A 38 5.94 23.30 9.97
CA GLN A 38 6.56 23.29 8.65
C GLN A 38 7.40 24.56 8.36
N PRO A 39 6.98 25.78 8.75
CA PRO A 39 7.79 26.98 8.52
C PRO A 39 9.17 26.96 9.19
N SER A 40 9.29 26.30 10.35
CA SER A 40 10.53 26.25 11.14
C SER A 40 11.37 24.99 10.88
N GLN A 41 10.72 23.84 10.64
CA GLN A 41 11.41 22.55 10.50
C GLN A 41 11.67 22.14 9.05
N GLN A 42 10.96 22.75 8.08
CA GLN A 42 11.04 22.40 6.66
C GLN A 42 10.82 20.89 6.39
N GLY A 43 10.04 20.23 7.26
CA GLY A 43 9.72 18.81 7.18
C GLY A 43 8.65 18.48 6.14
N GLU A 44 8.59 17.22 5.75
CA GLU A 44 7.58 16.65 4.85
C GLU A 44 6.66 15.72 5.65
N ILE A 45 5.36 15.75 5.38
CA ILE A 45 4.35 14.90 6.02
C ILE A 45 3.72 14.00 4.96
N GLY A 46 3.66 12.70 5.22
CA GLY A 46 3.07 11.75 4.29
C GLY A 46 2.13 10.75 4.96
N MET A 47 1.57 9.88 4.14
CA MET A 47 0.71 8.78 4.57
C MET A 47 1.29 7.47 4.08
N ALA A 48 1.44 6.49 4.96
CA ALA A 48 1.83 5.15 4.56
C ALA A 48 0.62 4.22 4.48
N ILE A 49 0.44 3.59 3.32
CA ILE A 49 -0.63 2.64 3.08
C ILE A 49 -0.06 1.23 2.89
N TRP A 50 -0.83 0.23 3.30
CA TRP A 50 -0.53 -1.14 2.93
C TRP A 50 -0.88 -1.36 1.48
N PHE A 51 0.01 -2.03 0.76
CA PHE A 51 -0.14 -2.21 -0.67
C PHE A 51 0.06 -3.69 -1.07
N ARG A 52 -0.78 -4.18 -2.00
CA ARG A 52 -0.62 -5.46 -2.71
C ARG A 52 -0.97 -5.29 -4.18
N TRP A 53 -0.20 -5.91 -5.08
CA TRP A 53 -0.54 -5.87 -6.50
C TRP A 53 -1.59 -6.92 -6.81
N TYR A 54 -2.70 -6.49 -7.43
CA TYR A 54 -3.80 -7.36 -7.84
C TYR A 54 -3.69 -7.65 -9.33
N GLU A 55 -3.08 -8.79 -9.64
CA GLU A 55 -2.89 -9.24 -11.01
C GLU A 55 -4.18 -9.88 -11.53
N PRO A 56 -4.70 -9.50 -12.72
CA PRO A 56 -5.84 -10.19 -13.34
C PRO A 56 -5.57 -11.69 -13.46
N LEU A 57 -6.50 -12.56 -13.08
CA LEU A 57 -6.30 -14.01 -13.16
C LEU A 57 -6.15 -14.46 -14.61
N THR A 58 -6.99 -13.93 -15.51
CA THR A 58 -6.96 -14.19 -16.95
C THR A 58 -6.71 -12.90 -17.76
N ILE A 59 -6.56 -13.06 -19.08
CA ILE A 59 -6.46 -11.93 -20.02
C ILE A 59 -7.81 -11.31 -20.40
N PHE A 60 -8.92 -11.90 -19.92
CA PHE A 60 -10.26 -11.43 -20.21
C PHE A 60 -10.54 -10.09 -19.55
N THR A 61 -11.46 -9.34 -20.13
CA THR A 61 -11.75 -7.96 -19.74
C THR A 61 -12.27 -7.90 -18.31
N GLU A 62 -13.09 -8.86 -17.92
CA GLU A 62 -13.73 -8.97 -16.61
C GLU A 62 -12.69 -9.05 -15.49
N ASP A 63 -11.63 -9.83 -15.69
CA ASP A 63 -10.53 -9.98 -14.73
C ASP A 63 -9.60 -8.77 -14.73
N LYS A 64 -9.37 -8.14 -15.89
CA LYS A 64 -8.63 -6.88 -15.98
C LYS A 64 -9.33 -5.78 -15.20
N GLU A 65 -10.64 -5.67 -15.37
CA GLU A 65 -11.46 -4.73 -14.60
C GLU A 65 -11.51 -5.10 -13.13
N ALA A 66 -11.55 -6.39 -12.78
CA ALA A 66 -11.45 -6.84 -11.38
C ALA A 66 -10.12 -6.43 -10.74
N GLY A 67 -9.00 -6.57 -11.47
CA GLY A 67 -7.68 -6.06 -11.08
C GLY A 67 -7.70 -4.55 -10.81
N ALA A 68 -8.21 -3.77 -11.77
CA ALA A 68 -8.33 -2.32 -11.63
C ALA A 68 -9.22 -1.91 -10.45
N ARG A 69 -10.37 -2.57 -10.26
CA ARG A 69 -11.24 -2.33 -9.10
C ARG A 69 -10.53 -2.66 -7.79
N ALA A 70 -9.83 -3.78 -7.70
CA ALA A 70 -9.09 -4.15 -6.49
C ALA A 70 -8.00 -3.11 -6.16
N MET A 71 -7.33 -2.55 -7.17
CA MET A 71 -6.39 -1.43 -6.98
C MET A 71 -7.08 -0.17 -6.45
N VAL A 72 -8.24 0.21 -7.00
CA VAL A 72 -9.03 1.33 -6.49
C VAL A 72 -9.42 1.12 -5.02
N PHE A 73 -9.95 -0.04 -4.67
CA PHE A 73 -10.42 -0.30 -3.31
C PHE A 73 -9.29 -0.52 -2.28
N SER A 74 -8.09 -0.90 -2.72
CA SER A 74 -6.93 -1.07 -1.84
C SER A 74 -6.08 0.20 -1.70
N VAL A 75 -5.97 0.98 -2.77
CA VAL A 75 -5.10 2.17 -2.87
C VAL A 75 -5.90 3.44 -3.04
N GLY A 76 -6.69 3.53 -4.12
CA GLY A 76 -7.42 4.73 -4.48
C GLY A 76 -8.33 5.23 -3.37
N TRP A 77 -8.93 4.32 -2.60
CA TRP A 77 -9.75 4.65 -1.43
C TRP A 77 -9.01 5.57 -0.45
N PHE A 78 -7.70 5.37 -0.23
CA PHE A 78 -6.93 6.22 0.67
C PHE A 78 -6.23 7.37 -0.05
N ILE A 79 -5.71 7.13 -1.25
CA ILE A 79 -4.89 8.11 -1.96
C ILE A 79 -5.75 9.23 -2.58
N GLU A 80 -6.86 8.91 -3.23
CA GLU A 80 -7.65 9.92 -3.94
C GLU A 80 -8.23 10.99 -3.00
N PRO A 81 -8.69 10.68 -1.77
CA PRO A 81 -9.08 11.73 -0.84
C PRO A 81 -7.95 12.70 -0.50
N VAL A 82 -6.73 12.22 -0.24
CA VAL A 82 -5.62 13.11 0.14
C VAL A 82 -5.03 13.87 -1.04
N LEU A 83 -5.23 13.41 -2.28
CA LEU A 83 -4.77 14.12 -3.48
C LEU A 83 -5.84 15.05 -4.05
N TYR A 84 -7.08 14.59 -4.10
CA TYR A 84 -8.17 15.19 -4.88
C TYR A 84 -9.35 15.64 -4.01
N GLY A 85 -9.41 15.24 -2.75
CA GLY A 85 -10.43 15.68 -1.80
C GLY A 85 -11.72 14.85 -1.79
N ASP A 86 -11.78 13.74 -2.53
CA ASP A 86 -12.94 12.84 -2.53
C ASP A 86 -12.51 11.40 -2.82
N TYR A 87 -13.42 10.45 -2.58
CA TYR A 87 -13.23 9.05 -2.90
C TYR A 87 -13.26 8.77 -4.42
N PRO A 88 -12.67 7.66 -4.87
CA PRO A 88 -12.73 7.25 -6.28
C PRO A 88 -14.16 7.12 -6.79
N ILE A 89 -14.43 7.65 -7.99
CA ILE A 89 -15.76 7.64 -8.60
C ILE A 89 -16.32 6.21 -8.75
N SER A 90 -15.48 5.27 -9.17
CA SER A 90 -15.87 3.86 -9.31
C SER A 90 -16.25 3.24 -7.97
N MET A 91 -15.54 3.60 -6.90
CA MET A 91 -15.88 3.16 -5.54
C MET A 91 -17.20 3.76 -5.08
N LYS A 92 -17.44 5.06 -5.28
CA LYS A 92 -18.73 5.71 -4.95
C LYS A 92 -19.90 5.02 -5.65
N LYS A 93 -19.74 4.68 -6.94
CA LYS A 93 -20.75 3.94 -7.73
C LYS A 93 -21.04 2.54 -7.16
N ILE A 94 -20.01 1.82 -6.72
CA ILE A 94 -20.14 0.44 -6.24
C ILE A 94 -20.67 0.37 -4.80
N VAL A 95 -20.21 1.27 -3.93
CA VAL A 95 -20.54 1.25 -2.50
C VAL A 95 -21.85 1.99 -2.24
N GLY A 96 -22.14 3.05 -2.99
CA GLY A 96 -23.34 3.86 -2.86
C GLY A 96 -23.43 4.58 -1.51
N SER A 97 -24.62 4.65 -0.95
CA SER A 97 -24.93 5.35 0.31
C SER A 97 -24.21 4.81 1.54
N ARG A 98 -23.58 3.63 1.45
CA ARG A 98 -22.74 3.07 2.53
C ARG A 98 -21.39 3.77 2.66
N LEU A 99 -20.98 4.52 1.63
CA LEU A 99 -19.76 5.33 1.67
C LEU A 99 -20.15 6.74 2.14
N PRO A 100 -19.56 7.24 3.24
CA PRO A 100 -19.75 8.62 3.65
C PRO A 100 -19.33 9.58 2.54
N SER A 101 -19.92 10.77 2.52
CA SER A 101 -19.49 11.86 1.64
C SER A 101 -18.72 12.88 2.47
N PHE A 102 -17.69 13.48 1.87
CA PHE A 102 -17.03 14.65 2.44
C PHE A 102 -17.92 15.88 2.27
N THR A 103 -17.99 16.72 3.29
CA THR A 103 -18.41 18.12 3.15
C THR A 103 -17.39 18.90 2.32
N GLU A 104 -17.77 20.08 1.84
CA GLU A 104 -16.86 20.94 1.07
C GLU A 104 -15.65 21.33 1.92
N GLU A 105 -15.88 21.68 3.20
CA GLU A 105 -14.83 22.05 4.14
C GLU A 105 -13.88 20.87 4.43
N GLU A 106 -14.40 19.65 4.56
CA GLU A 106 -13.58 18.45 4.73
C GLU A 106 -12.76 18.13 3.48
N SER A 107 -13.38 18.25 2.29
CA SER A 107 -12.73 18.03 1.00
C SER A 107 -11.55 18.98 0.79
N GLU A 108 -11.76 20.26 1.05
CA GLU A 108 -10.71 21.29 1.02
C GLU A 108 -9.61 21.05 2.06
N CYS A 109 -9.98 20.51 3.23
CA CYS A 109 -9.03 20.25 4.30
C CYS A 109 -8.11 19.05 4.00
N ILE A 110 -8.64 17.98 3.39
CA ILE A 110 -7.89 16.75 3.12
C ILE A 110 -7.12 16.78 1.79
N ARG A 111 -7.60 17.54 0.79
CA ARG A 111 -6.90 17.70 -0.49
C ARG A 111 -5.51 18.31 -0.30
N GLY A 112 -4.48 17.67 -0.86
CA GLY A 112 -3.09 18.10 -0.75
C GLY A 112 -2.52 18.01 0.67
N SER A 113 -3.12 17.21 1.55
CA SER A 113 -2.69 17.09 2.96
C SER A 113 -1.35 16.36 3.14
N VAL A 114 -0.86 15.66 2.10
CA VAL A 114 0.38 14.87 2.09
C VAL A 114 1.40 15.39 1.06
N ASP A 115 2.68 15.34 1.41
CA ASP A 115 3.81 15.66 0.53
C ASP A 115 4.35 14.42 -0.21
N PHE A 116 4.09 13.23 0.34
CA PHE A 116 4.52 11.95 -0.22
C PHE A 116 3.60 10.80 0.21
N ILE A 117 3.68 9.68 -0.52
CA ILE A 117 3.03 8.42 -0.16
C ILE A 117 4.07 7.39 0.25
N GLY A 118 3.85 6.77 1.41
CA GLY A 118 4.56 5.57 1.85
C GLY A 118 3.85 4.32 1.36
N LEU A 119 4.57 3.41 0.71
CA LEU A 119 4.08 2.10 0.33
C LEU A 119 4.68 1.04 1.24
N ASN A 120 3.83 0.42 2.05
CA ASN A 120 4.17 -0.81 2.77
C ASN A 120 3.92 -1.96 1.80
N ALA A 121 4.97 -2.32 1.06
CA ALA A 121 4.88 -3.26 -0.05
C ALA A 121 4.70 -4.69 0.45
N VAL A 122 3.59 -5.31 0.09
CA VAL A 122 3.24 -6.66 0.52
C VAL A 122 2.66 -7.45 -0.66
N THR A 123 3.56 -8.20 -1.31
CA THR A 123 3.27 -9.30 -2.24
C THR A 123 2.30 -8.94 -3.40
N SER A 124 1.97 -9.93 -4.22
CA SER A 124 0.98 -9.86 -5.30
C SER A 124 -0.03 -10.99 -5.11
N ILE A 125 -1.22 -10.87 -5.71
CA ILE A 125 -2.21 -11.96 -5.77
C ILE A 125 -2.96 -11.92 -7.09
N TYR A 126 -3.45 -13.07 -7.56
CA TYR A 126 -4.37 -13.07 -8.69
C TYR A 126 -5.80 -12.73 -8.24
N VAL A 127 -6.53 -12.02 -9.11
CA VAL A 127 -7.93 -11.67 -8.90
C VAL A 127 -8.79 -11.94 -10.13
N THR A 128 -10.02 -12.37 -9.88
CA THR A 128 -11.02 -12.58 -10.93
C THR A 128 -12.32 -11.90 -10.55
N ALA A 129 -13.15 -11.56 -11.53
CA ALA A 129 -14.46 -10.96 -11.28
C ALA A 129 -15.35 -11.88 -10.43
N ASP A 130 -16.06 -11.30 -9.47
CA ASP A 130 -17.10 -12.02 -8.73
C ASP A 130 -18.49 -11.60 -9.21
N GLU A 131 -19.01 -12.35 -10.19
CA GLU A 131 -20.34 -12.14 -10.77
C GLU A 131 -21.49 -12.47 -9.81
N GLN A 132 -21.23 -13.26 -8.77
CA GLN A 132 -22.24 -13.74 -7.81
C GLN A 132 -22.24 -12.93 -6.50
N ARG A 133 -21.66 -11.73 -6.51
CA ARG A 133 -21.47 -10.93 -5.28
C ARG A 133 -22.80 -10.65 -4.57
N ASN A 134 -22.87 -11.00 -3.29
CA ASN A 134 -23.99 -10.57 -2.44
C ASN A 134 -23.75 -9.12 -1.99
N VAL A 135 -24.55 -8.20 -2.54
CA VAL A 135 -24.41 -6.75 -2.35
C VAL A 135 -24.91 -6.27 -0.98
N SER A 136 -25.67 -7.10 -0.26
CA SER A 136 -26.35 -6.69 0.98
C SER A 136 -25.41 -6.63 2.19
N PHE A 137 -24.51 -7.60 2.34
CA PHE A 137 -23.49 -7.61 3.40
C PHE A 137 -22.18 -8.20 2.87
N PRO A 138 -21.52 -7.50 1.93
CA PRO A 138 -20.27 -8.01 1.41
C PRO A 138 -19.20 -8.02 2.50
N GLY A 139 -18.49 -9.13 2.62
CA GLY A 139 -17.16 -9.12 3.23
C GLY A 139 -16.21 -8.16 2.50
N TYR A 140 -15.01 -7.96 3.05
CA TYR A 140 -14.11 -6.91 2.56
C TYR A 140 -13.82 -7.02 1.06
N PHE A 141 -13.59 -8.23 0.52
CA PHE A 141 -13.25 -8.43 -0.89
C PHE A 141 -14.49 -8.65 -1.77
N GLU A 142 -15.53 -9.27 -1.22
CA GLU A 142 -16.85 -9.41 -1.85
C GLU A 142 -17.41 -8.02 -2.17
N GLY A 143 -17.10 -7.02 -1.33
CA GLY A 143 -17.51 -5.63 -1.52
C GLY A 143 -16.84 -4.96 -2.70
N TRP A 144 -15.70 -5.49 -3.14
CA TRP A 144 -14.96 -5.04 -4.32
C TRP A 144 -15.44 -5.76 -5.59
N GLY A 145 -16.24 -6.83 -5.44
CA GLY A 145 -16.68 -7.69 -6.54
C GLY A 145 -15.52 -8.48 -7.15
N VAL A 146 -14.64 -9.03 -6.30
CA VAL A 146 -13.48 -9.83 -6.73
C VAL A 146 -13.31 -11.10 -5.89
N LYS A 147 -12.92 -12.19 -6.55
CA LYS A 147 -12.35 -13.38 -5.90
C LYS A 147 -10.84 -13.35 -6.00
N ARG A 148 -10.16 -13.92 -5.01
CA ARG A 148 -8.70 -13.93 -4.91
C ARG A 148 -8.18 -15.36 -4.96
N THR A 149 -7.07 -15.57 -5.67
CA THR A 149 -6.35 -16.84 -5.64
C THR A 149 -4.86 -16.59 -5.73
N ALA A 150 -4.09 -17.46 -5.09
CA ALA A 150 -2.65 -17.50 -5.28
C ALA A 150 -2.26 -18.22 -6.56
N TYR A 151 -3.16 -19.00 -7.16
CA TYR A 151 -2.85 -19.94 -8.22
C TYR A 151 -3.45 -19.52 -9.54
N ARG A 152 -2.68 -19.67 -10.61
CA ARG A 152 -3.11 -19.62 -12.01
C ARG A 152 -2.61 -20.92 -12.66
N ASP A 153 -3.53 -21.70 -13.22
CA ASP A 153 -3.22 -22.98 -13.88
C ASP A 153 -2.41 -23.94 -13.00
N GLY A 154 -2.76 -24.00 -11.70
CA GLY A 154 -2.05 -24.83 -10.70
C GLY A 154 -0.71 -24.27 -10.22
N VAL A 155 -0.23 -23.16 -10.79
CA VAL A 155 1.04 -22.52 -10.42
C VAL A 155 0.79 -21.36 -9.46
N VAL A 156 1.46 -21.37 -8.32
CA VAL A 156 1.40 -20.28 -7.34
C VAL A 156 2.03 -19.00 -7.90
N ILE A 157 1.48 -17.84 -7.54
CA ILE A 157 2.02 -16.55 -7.90
C ILE A 157 3.37 -16.36 -7.22
N GLY A 158 4.41 -16.18 -8.03
CA GLY A 158 5.77 -16.06 -7.51
C GLY A 158 6.37 -17.40 -7.08
N ARG A 159 7.35 -17.36 -6.16
CA ARG A 159 7.93 -18.58 -5.55
C ARG A 159 7.22 -18.96 -4.25
N TYR A 160 7.17 -20.27 -3.98
CA TYR A 160 6.49 -20.86 -2.82
C TYR A 160 7.36 -20.84 -1.56
N ASN A 161 7.01 -20.02 -0.56
CA ASN A 161 7.45 -20.17 0.84
C ASN A 161 6.54 -19.40 1.83
N SER A 162 5.21 -19.64 1.77
CA SER A 162 4.17 -19.04 2.63
C SER A 162 3.82 -17.55 2.41
N VAL A 163 4.61 -16.81 1.63
CA VAL A 163 4.27 -15.45 1.15
C VAL A 163 4.58 -15.36 -0.33
N TYR A 164 3.58 -14.95 -1.14
CA TYR A 164 3.69 -15.03 -2.59
C TYR A 164 4.83 -14.14 -3.11
N TYR A 165 5.95 -14.75 -3.46
CA TYR A 165 7.18 -14.04 -3.78
C TYR A 165 7.14 -13.50 -5.22
N ALA A 166 6.62 -12.28 -5.40
CA ALA A 166 6.37 -11.68 -6.70
C ALA A 166 7.04 -10.30 -6.81
N PRO A 167 8.37 -10.24 -7.03
CA PRO A 167 9.12 -8.98 -7.03
C PRO A 167 8.70 -8.04 -8.16
N TRP A 168 8.26 -8.57 -9.30
CA TRP A 168 7.66 -7.80 -10.40
C TRP A 168 6.40 -7.02 -9.98
N GLY A 169 5.75 -7.43 -8.89
CA GLY A 169 4.65 -6.67 -8.31
C GLY A 169 5.09 -5.27 -7.91
N LEU A 170 6.28 -5.11 -7.33
CA LEU A 170 6.75 -3.78 -6.90
C LEU A 170 6.90 -2.82 -8.08
N GLU A 171 7.47 -3.27 -9.20
CA GLU A 171 7.57 -2.45 -10.42
C GLU A 171 6.20 -1.96 -10.89
N LYS A 172 5.21 -2.87 -10.98
CA LYS A 172 3.86 -2.55 -11.46
C LYS A 172 3.19 -1.47 -10.61
N VAL A 173 3.47 -1.46 -9.32
CA VAL A 173 2.86 -0.56 -8.33
C VAL A 173 3.47 0.81 -8.38
N ILE A 174 4.79 0.85 -8.46
CA ILE A 174 5.52 2.10 -8.65
C ILE A 174 5.11 2.74 -9.97
N ASN A 175 4.93 1.94 -11.02
CA ASN A 175 4.37 2.42 -12.29
C ASN A 175 2.91 2.87 -12.17
N TYR A 176 2.10 2.20 -11.34
CA TYR A 176 0.72 2.61 -11.06
C TYR A 176 0.67 3.97 -10.38
N MET A 177 1.49 4.19 -9.34
CA MET A 177 1.64 5.49 -8.69
C MET A 177 2.06 6.59 -9.67
N ARG A 178 3.07 6.30 -10.51
CA ARG A 178 3.55 7.21 -11.56
C ARG A 178 2.45 7.59 -12.55
N THR A 179 1.63 6.62 -12.96
CA THR A 179 0.67 6.80 -14.06
C THR A 179 -0.64 7.44 -13.59
N TYR A 180 -1.12 7.09 -12.40
CA TYR A 180 -2.48 7.44 -11.95
C TYR A 180 -2.54 8.50 -10.85
N TYR A 181 -1.40 8.82 -10.21
CA TYR A 181 -1.36 9.73 -9.07
C TYR A 181 -0.25 10.77 -9.20
N ASP A 182 -0.16 11.37 -10.40
CA ASP A 182 0.70 12.51 -10.73
C ASP A 182 2.17 12.33 -10.37
N ASN A 183 2.62 11.07 -10.32
CA ASN A 183 3.97 10.70 -9.89
C ASN A 183 4.35 11.33 -8.54
N ILE A 184 3.41 11.40 -7.60
CA ILE A 184 3.65 11.92 -6.26
C ILE A 184 4.88 11.25 -5.63
N PRO A 185 5.76 12.00 -4.93
CA PRO A 185 6.91 11.42 -4.26
C PRO A 185 6.53 10.19 -3.45
N THR A 186 7.23 9.09 -3.70
CA THR A 186 6.90 7.79 -3.11
C THR A 186 8.09 7.26 -2.32
N TYR A 187 7.81 6.69 -1.14
CA TYR A 187 8.79 5.96 -0.35
C TYR A 187 8.31 4.54 -0.16
N VAL A 188 9.18 3.56 -0.33
CA VAL A 188 8.88 2.18 0.08
C VAL A 188 9.14 2.07 1.58
N THR A 189 8.12 2.33 2.39
CA THR A 189 8.25 2.54 3.86
C THR A 189 8.35 1.25 4.67
N ALA A 190 7.98 0.11 4.09
CA ALA A 190 8.23 -1.19 4.69
C ALA A 190 8.32 -2.25 3.59
N LEU A 191 9.53 -2.58 3.16
CA LEU A 191 9.80 -3.73 2.30
C LEU A 191 10.41 -4.84 3.13
N GLY A 192 9.79 -6.02 3.16
CA GLY A 192 10.42 -7.16 3.81
C GLY A 192 9.43 -8.22 4.23
N TRP A 193 9.97 -9.38 4.56
CA TRP A 193 9.21 -10.57 4.91
C TRP A 193 9.78 -11.23 6.17
N GLY A 194 8.89 -11.87 6.93
CA GLY A 194 9.24 -12.65 8.11
C GLY A 194 9.53 -14.09 7.73
N LEU A 195 10.80 -14.47 7.80
CA LEU A 195 11.24 -15.85 7.65
C LEU A 195 10.97 -16.65 8.92
N PRO A 196 11.04 -17.99 8.95
CA PRO A 196 10.95 -18.77 10.18
C PRO A 196 11.94 -18.28 11.26
N SER A 197 11.59 -18.38 12.54
CA SER A 197 12.44 -17.95 13.66
C SER A 197 13.77 -18.71 13.75
N THR A 198 13.87 -19.87 13.10
CA THR A 198 15.09 -20.67 12.96
C THR A 198 16.12 -20.08 11.98
N THR A 199 15.75 -19.02 11.25
CA THR A 199 16.65 -18.35 10.31
C THR A 199 17.83 -17.74 11.06
N THR A 200 19.04 -18.09 10.66
CA THR A 200 20.29 -17.63 11.28
C THR A 200 20.81 -16.35 10.60
N VAL A 201 22.00 -15.89 11.00
CA VAL A 201 22.71 -14.78 10.35
C VAL A 201 22.99 -15.03 8.85
N ASN A 202 23.10 -16.30 8.44
CA ASN A 202 23.32 -16.69 7.05
C ASN A 202 21.97 -16.81 6.32
N ASP A 203 21.33 -15.66 6.11
CA ASP A 203 20.00 -15.56 5.51
C ASP A 203 20.04 -15.22 4.02
N GLU A 204 20.46 -16.20 3.21
CA GLU A 204 20.55 -16.07 1.76
C GLU A 204 19.18 -15.79 1.12
N VAL A 205 18.09 -16.32 1.70
CA VAL A 205 16.72 -16.12 1.20
C VAL A 205 16.32 -14.65 1.30
N ARG A 206 16.64 -13.99 2.41
CA ARG A 206 16.37 -12.55 2.57
C ARG A 206 17.25 -11.72 1.64
N VAL A 207 18.50 -12.10 1.44
CA VAL A 207 19.40 -11.42 0.48
C VAL A 207 18.83 -11.53 -0.93
N GLU A 208 18.45 -12.73 -1.38
CA GLU A 208 17.83 -12.94 -2.69
C GLU A 208 16.53 -12.13 -2.82
N PHE A 209 15.71 -12.10 -1.77
CA PHE A 209 14.48 -11.31 -1.73
C PHE A 209 14.73 -9.84 -2.01
N TYR A 210 15.63 -9.20 -1.25
CA TYR A 210 15.91 -7.79 -1.44
C TYR A 210 16.57 -7.53 -2.80
N ALA A 211 17.48 -8.41 -3.25
CA ALA A 211 18.13 -8.27 -4.54
C ALA A 211 17.11 -8.21 -5.69
N GLN A 212 16.14 -9.13 -5.74
CA GLN A 212 15.14 -9.12 -6.81
C GLN A 212 14.16 -7.96 -6.67
N TYR A 213 13.64 -7.66 -5.48
CA TYR A 213 12.73 -6.53 -5.30
C TYR A 213 13.40 -5.19 -5.66
N LEU A 214 14.67 -5.01 -5.31
CA LEU A 214 15.45 -3.81 -5.69
C LEU A 214 15.65 -3.72 -7.21
N GLN A 215 15.93 -4.83 -7.91
CA GLN A 215 16.02 -4.84 -9.37
C GLN A 215 14.73 -4.34 -10.03
N TYR A 216 13.56 -4.79 -9.55
CA TYR A 216 12.27 -4.34 -10.07
C TYR A 216 11.93 -2.91 -9.67
N LEU A 217 12.33 -2.48 -8.47
CA LEU A 217 12.21 -1.08 -8.06
C LEU A 217 13.02 -0.15 -8.98
N ILE A 218 14.26 -0.53 -9.28
CA ILE A 218 15.15 0.22 -10.19
C ILE A 218 14.52 0.33 -11.59
N LYS A 219 13.83 -0.70 -12.09
CA LYS A 219 13.11 -0.60 -13.37
C LYS A 219 12.02 0.48 -13.33
N GLY A 220 11.21 0.52 -12.27
CA GLY A 220 10.19 1.56 -12.10
C GLY A 220 10.78 2.96 -12.00
N ILE A 221 11.87 3.14 -11.24
CA ILE A 221 12.60 4.40 -11.14
C ILE A 221 13.18 4.81 -12.51
N SER A 222 13.77 3.87 -13.23
CA SER A 222 14.33 4.10 -14.57
C SER A 222 13.26 4.47 -15.60
N ALA A 223 12.01 4.04 -15.39
CA ALA A 223 10.84 4.45 -16.16
C ALA A 223 10.26 5.82 -15.73
N GLY A 224 10.92 6.52 -14.80
CA GLY A 224 10.60 7.89 -14.38
C GLY A 224 9.75 8.00 -13.12
N ALA A 225 9.57 6.93 -12.35
CA ALA A 225 8.83 7.01 -11.08
C ALA A 225 9.64 7.75 -10.00
N ASP A 226 9.01 8.70 -9.28
CA ASP A 226 9.64 9.47 -8.21
C ASP A 226 9.67 8.67 -6.90
N VAL A 227 10.58 7.68 -6.82
CA VAL A 227 10.84 6.94 -5.59
C VAL A 227 12.06 7.50 -4.89
N ARG A 228 11.88 7.99 -3.65
CA ARG A 228 12.92 8.74 -2.92
C ARG A 228 13.59 7.97 -1.80
N GLY A 229 13.11 6.77 -1.48
CA GLY A 229 13.76 5.93 -0.48
C GLY A 229 13.08 4.59 -0.27
N ILE A 230 13.83 3.69 0.35
CA ILE A 230 13.40 2.34 0.71
C ILE A 230 13.81 2.03 2.13
N TYR A 231 12.86 1.52 2.90
CA TYR A 231 13.03 1.17 4.29
C TYR A 231 12.71 -0.31 4.45
N PRO A 232 13.69 -1.12 4.88
CA PRO A 232 13.44 -2.53 5.16
C PRO A 232 12.49 -2.66 6.34
N LYS A 233 11.63 -3.67 6.30
CA LYS A 233 10.72 -3.98 7.41
C LYS A 233 11.54 -4.61 8.54
N LEU A 234 11.86 -3.81 9.56
CA LEU A 234 12.64 -4.22 10.73
C LEU A 234 11.72 -4.37 11.96
N SER A 235 11.45 -5.62 12.37
CA SER A 235 10.62 -6.01 13.52
C SER A 235 9.15 -5.53 13.47
N ALA A 236 8.22 -6.44 13.76
CA ALA A 236 6.84 -6.07 14.04
C ALA A 236 6.52 -6.49 15.48
N LEU A 237 6.36 -5.50 16.35
CA LEU A 237 5.83 -5.68 17.71
C LEU A 237 4.33 -6.07 17.72
N TRP A 238 3.76 -6.48 16.58
CA TRP A 238 2.32 -6.65 16.41
C TRP A 238 1.98 -8.06 15.90
N PHE A 239 1.19 -8.75 16.72
CA PHE A 239 0.65 -10.12 16.65
C PHE A 239 1.47 -11.27 17.26
N LYS A 240 0.79 -12.01 18.14
CA LYS A 240 1.20 -13.21 18.90
C LYS A 240 1.81 -14.35 18.05
N ASN A 241 1.56 -14.34 16.73
CA ASN A 241 2.07 -15.33 15.79
C ASN A 241 3.46 -14.99 15.23
N MET A 242 4.03 -13.82 15.56
CA MET A 242 5.39 -13.46 15.10
C MET A 242 6.53 -13.98 15.98
N LEU A 243 6.24 -14.58 17.14
CA LEU A 243 7.28 -15.25 17.94
C LEU A 243 7.94 -16.43 17.18
N THR A 244 7.35 -16.88 16.08
CA THR A 244 7.88 -17.92 15.20
C THR A 244 8.47 -17.38 13.89
N SER A 245 8.58 -16.05 13.72
CA SER A 245 9.09 -15.46 12.47
C SER A 245 10.09 -14.30 12.69
N ASN A 246 11.18 -14.29 11.95
CA ASN A 246 12.25 -13.30 11.99
C ASN A 246 12.23 -12.39 10.74
N THR A 247 12.11 -11.08 10.97
CA THR A 247 12.13 -10.02 9.94
C THR A 247 13.39 -9.16 10.00
N ASN A 248 14.26 -9.35 11.00
CA ASN A 248 15.35 -8.43 11.31
C ASN A 248 16.54 -8.64 10.40
N LEU A 249 17.07 -7.55 9.82
CA LEU A 249 18.35 -7.55 9.12
C LEU A 249 19.55 -7.68 10.06
N VAL A 250 19.39 -7.32 11.33
CA VAL A 250 20.46 -7.37 12.35
C VAL A 250 20.07 -8.37 13.44
N TYR A 251 20.97 -9.31 13.69
CA TYR A 251 20.83 -10.32 14.74
C TYR A 251 21.60 -9.84 15.98
N LYS A 252 20.99 -9.94 17.16
CA LYS A 252 21.73 -9.72 18.42
C LYS A 252 22.60 -10.95 18.67
N SER A 253 23.90 -10.73 18.84
CA SER A 253 24.87 -11.71 19.34
C SER A 253 24.56 -12.10 20.79
#